data_AF-N0B2Q0-F1
#
_entry.id   AF-N0B2Q0-F1
#
_cell.length_a   1.000
_cell.length_b   1.000
_cell.length_c   1.000
_cell.angle_alpha   90.00
_cell.angle_beta   90.00
_cell.angle_gamma   90.00
#
_symmetry.space_group_name_H-M   'P 1'
#
loop_
_entity.id
_entity.type
_entity.pdbx_description
1 polymer ?
#
loop_
_entity_poly.entity_id
_entity_poly.type
_entity_poly.pdbx_seq_one_letter_code
_entity_poly.pdbx_strand_id
1 'polypeptide(L)'
;METKLLRIAELTKSNPKMKFTSLAHLLNKQALAQCHYELPNRKATGINGTTKEQYGENLEENIEELVSRLKSKSYRPVPVRRMYIPKLNSNKKRPLGIPEHEDKIVQKGITKILNTIYENDFLDCSFGFRPNRGCHDALKILDFYIEKRSVNYVVDVDIKGFFDNVDHKWMMEFLKLRVADPNLLRIIGRFLKGGYMEEGKKYKTDNGTPQGGVISPVLANVYLHYVLDLWFEKKVKKQCKGQAYIVRYADDFVCCFQYQSEAQEFFQSLKCRLKKFNLEISEDKTKIIPFGRFAEKYEKQKGNSKPATFDFLGFTHYCGKSKQGKFRVKRKSSSKKVQGKLKESKEWLKKNRNRDIHMIMDRFRRSLIGYYNYYCITDNTKNVCNFKDKIENLLFKWLNRRSQRKSFTWDKFRLFLDKYPLPSPRIKVNIYDLRKEISYIL
;
A
#
# COMPACT_ATOMS: atom_id res chain seq x y z
N MET A 1 -10.51 -21.48 14.28
CA MET A 1 -10.36 -21.15 12.84
C MET A 1 -8.96 -21.50 12.34
N GLU A 2 -7.91 -21.18 13.10
CA GLU A 2 -6.51 -21.33 12.72
C GLU A 2 -6.11 -22.74 12.29
N THR A 3 -6.47 -23.78 13.05
CA THR A 3 -6.14 -25.18 12.68
C THR A 3 -6.72 -25.61 11.33
N LYS A 4 -7.94 -25.19 10.99
CA LYS A 4 -8.56 -25.49 9.69
C LYS A 4 -7.94 -24.68 8.55
N LEU A 5 -7.54 -23.43 8.80
CA LEU A 5 -6.83 -22.62 7.81
C LEU A 5 -5.42 -23.15 7.55
N LEU A 6 -4.70 -23.61 8.58
CA LEU A 6 -3.39 -24.24 8.43
C LEU A 6 -3.47 -25.48 7.53
N ARG A 7 -4.48 -26.34 7.73
CA ARG A 7 -4.72 -27.48 6.84
C ARG A 7 -4.99 -27.07 5.39
N ILE A 8 -5.71 -25.96 5.17
CA ILE A 8 -5.93 -25.42 3.81
C ILE A 8 -4.61 -24.92 3.22
N ALA A 9 -3.76 -24.26 4.00
CA ALA A 9 -2.45 -23.81 3.55
C ALA A 9 -1.50 -24.98 3.21
N GLU A 10 -1.56 -26.07 3.96
CA GLU A 10 -0.79 -27.30 3.66
C GLU A 10 -1.29 -27.97 2.37
N LEU A 11 -2.61 -28.02 2.18
CA LEU A 11 -3.22 -28.57 0.98
C LEU A 11 -2.90 -27.73 -0.26
N THR A 12 -2.92 -26.39 -0.16
CA THR A 12 -2.50 -25.53 -1.28
C THR A 12 -1.04 -25.71 -1.64
N LYS A 13 -0.16 -25.85 -0.65
CA LYS A 13 1.26 -26.10 -0.87
C LYS A 13 1.51 -27.45 -1.55
N SER A 14 0.79 -28.49 -1.13
CA SER A 14 0.97 -29.85 -1.66
C SER A 14 0.34 -30.02 -3.04
N ASN A 15 -0.80 -29.37 -3.30
CA ASN A 15 -1.55 -29.51 -4.55
C ASN A 15 -1.81 -28.15 -5.22
N PRO A 16 -0.88 -27.64 -6.05
CA PRO A 16 -0.96 -26.33 -6.69
C PRO A 16 -2.07 -26.16 -7.74
N LYS A 17 -2.94 -27.14 -7.98
CA LYS A 17 -4.10 -27.05 -8.89
C LYS A 17 -5.44 -27.32 -8.19
N MET A 18 -5.42 -27.59 -6.88
CA MET A 18 -6.62 -27.94 -6.13
C MET A 18 -7.61 -26.78 -6.10
N LYS A 19 -8.89 -27.11 -6.28
CA LYS A 19 -10.01 -26.17 -6.12
C LYS A 19 -10.72 -26.44 -4.81
N PHE A 20 -10.97 -25.41 -4.03
CA PHE A 20 -11.65 -25.51 -2.74
C PHE A 20 -13.15 -25.30 -2.91
N THR A 21 -13.94 -26.32 -2.59
CA THR A 21 -15.39 -26.37 -2.83
C THR A 21 -16.23 -26.00 -1.60
N SER A 22 -15.70 -26.16 -0.39
CA SER A 22 -16.40 -25.85 0.86
C SER A 22 -15.53 -24.96 1.74
N LEU A 23 -15.77 -23.65 1.68
CA LEU A 23 -15.02 -22.62 2.42
C LEU A 23 -15.96 -21.72 3.24
N ALA A 24 -17.19 -21.50 2.79
CA ALA A 24 -18.16 -20.65 3.48
C ALA A 24 -18.47 -21.14 4.90
N HIS A 25 -18.36 -22.45 5.16
CA HIS A 25 -18.54 -23.04 6.49
C HIS A 25 -17.48 -22.57 7.52
N LEU A 26 -16.35 -22.02 7.06
CA LEU A 26 -15.31 -21.45 7.93
C LEU A 26 -15.74 -20.12 8.54
N LEU A 27 -16.76 -19.46 8.00
CA LEU A 27 -17.38 -18.25 8.56
C LEU A 27 -18.39 -18.62 9.66
N ASN A 28 -17.91 -19.24 10.74
CA ASN A 28 -18.71 -19.66 11.90
C ASN A 28 -18.69 -18.63 13.05
N LYS A 29 -19.46 -18.87 14.13
CA LYS A 29 -19.59 -17.95 15.28
C LYS A 29 -18.22 -17.54 15.85
N GLN A 30 -17.39 -18.52 16.18
CA GLN A 30 -16.04 -18.30 16.73
C GLN A 30 -15.14 -17.50 15.77
N ALA A 31 -15.19 -17.84 14.48
CA ALA A 31 -14.43 -17.19 13.43
C ALA A 31 -14.76 -15.70 13.28
N LEU A 32 -16.06 -15.36 13.23
CA LEU A 32 -16.52 -13.98 13.08
C LEU A 32 -16.31 -13.19 14.38
N ALA A 33 -16.42 -13.82 15.55
CA ALA A 33 -16.08 -13.20 16.83
C ALA A 33 -14.60 -12.82 16.88
N GLN A 34 -13.70 -13.73 16.49
CA GLN A 34 -12.27 -13.42 16.38
C GLN A 34 -12.01 -12.25 15.42
N CYS A 35 -12.73 -12.21 14.28
CA CYS A 35 -12.61 -11.11 13.34
C CYS A 35 -13.09 -9.77 13.94
N HIS A 36 -14.13 -9.77 14.77
CA HIS A 36 -14.57 -8.58 15.51
C HIS A 36 -13.46 -8.05 16.42
N TYR A 37 -12.83 -8.91 17.22
CA TYR A 37 -11.77 -8.49 18.14
C TYR A 37 -10.56 -7.90 17.41
N GLU A 38 -10.15 -8.51 16.29
CA GLU A 38 -9.03 -8.04 15.46
C GLU A 38 -9.28 -6.73 14.72
N LEU A 39 -10.54 -6.32 14.53
CA LEU A 39 -10.84 -5.05 13.88
C LEU A 39 -10.38 -3.89 14.77
N PRO A 40 -9.69 -2.88 14.24
CA PRO A 40 -9.19 -1.76 15.03
C PRO A 40 -10.33 -0.91 15.61
N ASN A 41 -10.14 -0.46 16.85
CA ASN A 41 -11.09 0.40 17.57
C ASN A 41 -11.16 1.81 16.94
N ARG A 42 -12.26 2.53 17.18
CA ARG A 42 -12.46 3.96 16.80
C ARG A 42 -12.32 4.25 15.31
N LYS A 43 -12.66 3.29 14.44
CA LYS A 43 -12.80 3.51 13.00
C LYS A 43 -14.10 4.25 12.69
N ALA A 44 -14.09 5.00 11.59
CA ALA A 44 -15.30 5.61 11.05
C ALA A 44 -16.38 4.56 10.78
N THR A 45 -17.60 4.89 11.15
CA THR A 45 -18.79 4.05 11.05
C THR A 45 -19.34 4.05 9.62
N GLY A 46 -20.14 3.03 9.30
CA GLY A 46 -20.80 2.91 8.01
C GLY A 46 -21.98 3.87 7.88
N ILE A 47 -23.04 3.43 7.21
CA ILE A 47 -24.25 4.23 7.02
C ILE A 47 -25.08 4.26 8.30
N ASN A 48 -25.17 3.11 8.98
CA ASN A 48 -26.06 2.95 10.14
C ASN A 48 -25.44 3.49 11.43
N GLY A 49 -24.18 3.91 11.39
CA GLY A 49 -23.52 4.53 12.54
C GLY A 49 -23.07 3.56 13.63
N THR A 50 -23.25 2.25 13.46
CA THR A 50 -22.92 1.24 14.48
C THR A 50 -21.41 1.24 14.75
N THR A 51 -21.04 1.53 15.99
CA THR A 51 -19.63 1.46 16.43
C THR A 51 -19.25 0.03 16.79
N LYS A 52 -17.94 -0.25 16.83
CA LYS A 52 -17.42 -1.54 17.32
C LYS A 52 -17.86 -1.79 18.77
N GLU A 53 -17.87 -0.73 19.58
CA GLU A 53 -18.23 -0.79 21.00
C GLU A 53 -19.70 -1.17 21.17
N GLN A 54 -20.60 -0.46 20.49
CA GLN A 54 -22.04 -0.78 20.48
C GLN A 54 -22.34 -2.18 19.96
N TYR A 55 -21.69 -2.60 18.86
CA TYR A 55 -21.86 -3.96 18.34
C TYR A 55 -21.34 -5.03 19.32
N GLY A 56 -20.35 -4.67 20.13
CA GLY A 56 -19.70 -5.54 21.11
C GLY A 56 -20.51 -5.76 22.39
N GLU A 57 -21.50 -4.92 22.69
CA GLU A 57 -22.37 -5.06 23.87
C GLU A 57 -23.17 -6.37 23.82
N ASN A 58 -23.78 -6.68 22.67
CA ASN A 58 -24.51 -7.92 22.40
C ASN A 58 -23.81 -8.79 21.36
N LEU A 59 -22.49 -8.97 21.51
CA LEU A 59 -21.65 -9.59 20.47
C LEU A 59 -22.11 -10.99 20.07
N GLU A 60 -22.48 -11.83 21.04
CA GLU A 60 -22.83 -13.22 20.77
C GLU A 60 -24.09 -13.36 19.92
N GLU A 61 -25.16 -12.68 20.31
CA GLU A 61 -26.46 -12.69 19.62
C GLU A 61 -26.33 -12.10 18.21
N ASN A 62 -25.67 -10.95 18.08
CA ASN A 62 -25.43 -10.30 16.79
C ASN A 62 -24.66 -11.23 15.82
N ILE A 63 -23.68 -11.97 16.31
CA ILE A 63 -22.91 -12.91 15.48
C ILE A 63 -23.72 -14.15 15.14
N GLU A 64 -24.53 -14.67 16.06
CA GLU A 64 -25.40 -15.82 15.76
C GLU A 64 -26.41 -15.48 14.67
N GLU A 65 -27.03 -14.31 14.75
CA GLU A 65 -27.94 -13.82 13.72
C GLU A 65 -27.21 -13.64 12.37
N LEU A 66 -26.00 -13.05 12.38
CA LEU A 66 -25.17 -12.90 11.19
C LEU A 66 -24.83 -14.25 10.55
N VAL A 67 -24.44 -15.24 11.34
CA VAL A 67 -24.15 -16.61 10.85
C VAL A 67 -25.40 -17.26 10.28
N SER A 68 -26.55 -17.09 10.94
CA SER A 68 -27.84 -17.59 10.44
C SER A 68 -28.19 -16.97 9.08
N ARG A 69 -28.02 -15.64 8.93
CA ARG A 69 -28.22 -14.94 7.65
C ARG A 69 -27.24 -15.37 6.56
N LEU A 70 -25.98 -15.68 6.91
CA LEU A 70 -24.99 -16.21 5.97
C LEU A 70 -25.35 -17.63 5.49
N LYS A 71 -25.78 -18.51 6.41
CA LYS A 71 -26.19 -19.89 6.11
C LYS A 71 -27.47 -19.94 5.27
N SER A 72 -28.48 -19.16 5.66
CA SER A 72 -29.77 -19.04 4.95
C SER A 72 -29.69 -18.24 3.65
N LYS A 73 -28.51 -17.74 3.28
CA LYS A 73 -28.26 -17.01 2.02
C LYS A 73 -28.97 -15.65 1.94
N SER A 74 -29.56 -15.18 3.04
CA SER A 74 -30.32 -13.93 3.15
C SER A 74 -29.43 -12.70 3.40
N TYR A 75 -28.19 -12.89 3.86
CA TYR A 75 -27.25 -11.79 4.12
C TYR A 75 -26.99 -10.90 2.89
N ARG A 76 -27.30 -9.61 2.98
CA ARG A 76 -27.07 -8.60 1.94
C ARG A 76 -26.15 -7.51 2.48
N PRO A 77 -24.98 -7.27 1.85
CA PRO A 77 -24.11 -6.16 2.22
C PRO A 77 -24.82 -4.82 2.14
N VAL A 78 -24.49 -3.93 3.07
CA VAL A 78 -24.97 -2.55 3.08
C VAL A 78 -24.12 -1.74 2.10
N PRO A 79 -24.70 -0.79 1.34
CA PRO A 79 -23.91 0.11 0.50
C PRO A 79 -22.84 0.82 1.31
N VAL A 80 -21.65 1.02 0.74
CA VAL A 80 -20.56 1.68 1.49
C VAL A 80 -20.79 3.18 1.58
N ARG A 81 -20.52 3.79 2.73
CA ARG A 81 -20.60 5.26 2.89
C ARG A 81 -19.43 5.94 2.18
N ARG A 82 -19.70 6.82 1.21
CA ARG A 82 -18.66 7.55 0.46
C ARG A 82 -18.11 8.71 1.29
N MET A 83 -16.79 8.81 1.38
CA MET A 83 -16.07 9.91 2.03
C MET A 83 -14.86 10.31 1.20
N TYR A 84 -14.55 11.60 1.14
CA TYR A 84 -13.43 12.10 0.35
C TYR A 84 -12.22 12.46 1.20
N ILE A 85 -11.06 11.92 0.84
CA ILE A 85 -9.76 12.35 1.40
C ILE A 85 -9.00 13.16 0.35
N PRO A 86 -8.48 14.36 0.68
CA PRO A 86 -7.67 15.13 -0.25
C PRO A 86 -6.40 14.36 -0.62
N LYS A 87 -6.06 14.32 -1.92
CA LYS A 87 -4.76 13.78 -2.35
C LYS A 87 -3.65 14.76 -1.92
N LEU A 88 -2.56 14.21 -1.40
CA LEU A 88 -1.36 14.99 -1.06
C LEU A 88 -0.90 15.82 -2.27
N ASN A 89 -0.79 17.14 -2.08
CA ASN A 89 -0.36 18.12 -3.08
C ASN A 89 -1.20 18.16 -4.37
N SER A 90 -2.49 17.82 -4.31
CA SER A 90 -3.41 17.93 -5.44
C SER A 90 -4.78 18.42 -4.99
N ASN A 91 -5.48 19.14 -5.87
CA ASN A 91 -6.88 19.52 -5.66
C ASN A 91 -7.84 18.34 -5.87
N LYS A 92 -7.34 17.20 -6.38
CA LYS A 92 -8.14 15.99 -6.57
C LYS A 92 -8.41 15.31 -5.23
N LYS A 93 -9.64 14.86 -5.02
CA LYS A 93 -10.04 14.05 -3.85
C LYS A 93 -9.96 12.56 -4.21
N ARG A 94 -9.58 11.72 -3.24
CA ARG A 94 -9.66 10.26 -3.33
C ARG A 94 -10.94 9.83 -2.60
N PRO A 95 -11.89 9.21 -3.29
CA PRO A 95 -13.05 8.68 -2.63
C PRO A 95 -12.69 7.43 -1.82
N LEU A 96 -13.31 7.26 -0.67
CA LEU A 96 -13.25 6.07 0.17
C LEU A 96 -14.67 5.59 0.45
N GLY A 97 -14.88 4.28 0.36
CA GLY A 97 -16.06 3.60 0.85
C GLY A 97 -15.79 3.06 2.25
N ILE A 98 -16.55 3.53 3.24
CA ILE A 98 -16.52 3.00 4.60
C ILE A 98 -17.67 2.00 4.73
N PRO A 99 -17.39 0.68 4.79
CA PRO A 99 -18.41 -0.34 5.00
C PRO A 99 -18.98 -0.31 6.42
N GLU A 100 -20.14 -0.95 6.59
CA GLU A 100 -20.76 -1.17 7.89
C GLU A 100 -19.92 -2.11 8.77
N HIS A 101 -20.13 -2.09 10.09
CA HIS A 101 -19.33 -2.91 11.00
C HIS A 101 -19.49 -4.42 10.75
N GLU A 102 -20.72 -4.91 10.57
CA GLU A 102 -20.98 -6.31 10.20
C GLU A 102 -20.25 -6.71 8.91
N ASP A 103 -20.34 -5.85 7.90
CA ASP A 103 -19.69 -6.06 6.61
C ASP A 103 -18.16 -6.12 6.76
N LYS A 104 -17.56 -5.32 7.65
CA LYS A 104 -16.13 -5.38 7.97
C LYS A 104 -15.75 -6.73 8.58
N ILE A 105 -16.59 -7.29 9.46
CA ILE A 105 -16.36 -8.59 10.11
C ILE A 105 -16.37 -9.70 9.04
N VAL A 106 -17.40 -9.73 8.19
CA VAL A 106 -17.50 -10.73 7.11
C VAL A 106 -16.36 -10.58 6.11
N GLN A 107 -16.05 -9.35 5.68
CA GLN A 107 -14.93 -9.09 4.77
C GLN A 107 -13.59 -9.54 5.37
N LYS A 108 -13.37 -9.32 6.67
CA LYS A 108 -12.16 -9.77 7.38
C LYS A 108 -12.06 -11.30 7.42
N GLY A 109 -13.16 -12.00 7.67
CA GLY A 109 -13.22 -13.46 7.62
C GLY A 109 -12.87 -14.00 6.22
N ILE A 110 -13.46 -13.42 5.17
CA ILE A 110 -13.15 -13.80 3.78
C ILE A 110 -11.69 -13.49 3.44
N THR A 111 -11.17 -12.34 3.89
CA THR A 111 -9.76 -11.95 3.69
C THR A 111 -8.81 -13.00 4.24
N LYS A 112 -9.07 -13.55 5.44
CA LYS A 112 -8.26 -14.63 6.03
C LYS A 112 -8.28 -15.89 5.17
N ILE A 113 -9.47 -16.30 4.70
CA ILE A 113 -9.63 -17.48 3.84
C ILE A 113 -8.85 -17.28 2.53
N LEU A 114 -9.05 -16.14 1.85
CA LEU A 114 -8.38 -15.85 0.59
C LEU A 114 -6.85 -15.76 0.75
N ASN A 115 -6.36 -15.11 1.81
CA ASN A 115 -4.91 -15.06 2.07
C ASN A 115 -4.32 -16.45 2.27
N THR A 116 -5.02 -17.33 3.00
CA THR A 116 -4.57 -18.71 3.22
C THR A 116 -4.45 -19.49 1.90
N ILE A 117 -5.34 -19.21 0.94
CA ILE A 117 -5.34 -19.88 -0.36
C ILE A 117 -4.26 -19.30 -1.28
N TYR A 118 -4.23 -17.98 -1.43
CA TYR A 118 -3.43 -17.30 -2.46
C TYR A 118 -2.01 -16.94 -2.01
N GLU A 119 -1.69 -16.88 -0.72
CA GLU A 119 -0.34 -16.49 -0.28
C GLU A 119 0.74 -17.45 -0.80
N ASN A 120 0.41 -18.74 -0.94
CA ASN A 120 1.27 -19.76 -1.53
C ASN A 120 1.39 -19.65 -3.06
N ASP A 121 0.43 -18.98 -3.71
CA ASP A 121 0.41 -18.80 -5.16
C ASP A 121 1.08 -17.50 -5.60
N PHE A 122 0.99 -16.47 -4.75
CA PHE A 122 1.52 -15.15 -5.05
C PHE A 122 3.03 -15.16 -5.21
N LEU A 123 3.48 -14.74 -6.39
CA LEU A 123 4.90 -14.59 -6.72
C LEU A 123 5.61 -13.62 -5.77
N ASP A 124 6.90 -13.86 -5.55
CA ASP A 124 7.72 -13.08 -4.62
C ASP A 124 7.95 -11.63 -5.02
N CYS A 125 7.69 -11.30 -6.28
CA CYS A 125 7.74 -9.93 -6.79
C CYS A 125 6.64 -9.01 -6.23
N SER A 126 5.60 -9.57 -5.60
CA SER A 126 4.48 -8.82 -5.02
C SER A 126 4.63 -8.67 -3.51
N PHE A 127 4.60 -7.43 -3.01
CA PHE A 127 4.78 -7.10 -1.59
C PHE A 127 3.55 -6.47 -0.93
N GLY A 128 2.76 -5.71 -1.70
CA GLY A 128 1.69 -4.90 -1.13
C GLY A 128 0.60 -5.76 -0.48
N PHE A 129 0.14 -5.34 0.71
CA PHE A 129 -0.98 -5.97 1.44
C PHE A 129 -0.84 -7.46 1.75
N ARG A 130 0.38 -7.99 1.76
CA ARG A 130 0.68 -9.38 2.13
C ARG A 130 1.18 -9.47 3.57
N PRO A 131 0.87 -10.55 4.30
CA PRO A 131 1.45 -10.76 5.62
C PRO A 131 2.98 -10.84 5.52
N ASN A 132 3.68 -10.28 6.51
CA ASN A 132 5.14 -10.32 6.65
C ASN A 132 5.97 -9.68 5.50
N ARG A 133 5.33 -9.01 4.54
CA ARG A 133 6.00 -8.26 3.45
C ARG A 133 5.70 -6.77 3.56
N GLY A 134 6.76 -5.95 3.68
CA GLY A 134 6.63 -4.49 3.81
C GLY A 134 7.17 -3.71 2.62
N CYS A 135 6.94 -2.39 2.61
CA CYS A 135 7.53 -1.47 1.62
C CYS A 135 9.05 -1.59 1.58
N HIS A 136 9.68 -1.75 2.75
CA HIS A 136 11.13 -1.86 2.85
C HIS A 136 11.67 -3.10 2.17
N ASP A 137 10.94 -4.23 2.19
CA ASP A 137 11.39 -5.46 1.53
C ASP A 137 11.38 -5.30 0.01
N ALA A 138 10.36 -4.63 -0.54
CA ALA A 138 10.31 -4.28 -1.96
C ALA A 138 11.52 -3.40 -2.37
N LEU A 139 11.87 -2.42 -1.53
CA LEU A 139 13.04 -1.56 -1.76
C LEU A 139 14.37 -2.34 -1.70
N LYS A 140 14.52 -3.26 -0.75
CA LYS A 140 15.73 -4.11 -0.65
C LYS A 140 15.92 -4.94 -1.92
N ILE A 141 14.83 -5.51 -2.44
CA ILE A 141 14.85 -6.33 -3.66
C ILE A 141 15.16 -5.49 -4.90
N LEU A 142 14.59 -4.28 -4.97
CA LEU A 142 14.90 -3.34 -6.04
C LEU A 142 16.39 -2.98 -6.07
N ASP A 143 17.03 -2.76 -4.91
CA ASP A 143 18.48 -2.52 -4.86
C ASP A 143 19.27 -3.73 -5.32
N PHE A 144 18.87 -4.94 -4.91
CA PHE A 144 19.55 -6.15 -5.33
C PHE A 144 19.55 -6.30 -6.85
N TYR A 145 18.40 -6.09 -7.50
CA TYR A 145 18.31 -6.13 -8.96
C TYR A 145 19.15 -5.05 -9.63
N ILE A 146 19.10 -3.81 -9.16
CA ILE A 146 19.81 -2.71 -9.84
C ILE A 146 21.32 -2.73 -9.55
N GLU A 147 21.73 -3.06 -8.33
CA GLU A 147 23.14 -3.03 -7.93
C GLU A 147 23.90 -4.30 -8.33
N LYS A 148 23.30 -5.48 -8.19
CA LYS A 148 23.99 -6.77 -8.38
C LYS A 148 23.81 -7.37 -9.77
N ARG A 149 22.65 -7.13 -10.40
CA ARG A 149 22.31 -7.67 -11.73
C ARG A 149 22.63 -6.67 -12.84
N SER A 150 22.41 -7.08 -14.08
CA SER A 150 22.73 -6.30 -15.29
C SER A 150 21.58 -5.39 -15.72
N VAL A 151 20.96 -4.69 -14.77
CA VAL A 151 19.85 -3.76 -15.03
C VAL A 151 20.37 -2.38 -15.40
N ASN A 152 19.82 -1.81 -16.48
CA ASN A 152 20.18 -0.48 -16.98
C ASN A 152 19.00 0.45 -17.23
N TYR A 153 17.78 -0.09 -17.27
CA TYR A 153 16.56 0.65 -17.51
C TYR A 153 15.51 0.29 -16.48
N VAL A 154 14.79 1.30 -16.01
CA VAL A 154 13.69 1.18 -15.07
C VAL A 154 12.44 1.76 -15.72
N VAL A 155 11.36 0.99 -15.72
CA VAL A 155 10.02 1.42 -16.15
C VAL A 155 9.17 1.57 -14.90
N ASP A 156 8.91 2.82 -14.53
CA ASP A 156 8.04 3.20 -13.41
C ASP A 156 6.60 3.29 -13.94
N VAL A 157 5.69 2.43 -13.49
CA VAL A 157 4.32 2.32 -14.05
C VAL A 157 3.25 2.56 -12.97
N ASP A 158 2.29 3.43 -13.29
CA ASP A 158 1.13 3.73 -12.43
C ASP A 158 -0.17 3.38 -13.18
N ILE A 159 -1.04 2.57 -12.55
CA ILE A 159 -2.36 2.23 -13.10
C ILE A 159 -3.36 3.34 -12.76
N LYS A 160 -4.05 3.85 -13.78
CA LYS A 160 -5.04 4.91 -13.63
C LYS A 160 -6.30 4.36 -12.96
N GLY A 161 -6.55 4.81 -11.74
CA GLY A 161 -7.81 4.53 -11.04
C GLY A 161 -8.05 3.03 -10.84
N PHE A 162 -7.01 2.26 -10.49
CA PHE A 162 -7.09 0.80 -10.41
C PHE A 162 -8.34 0.31 -9.66
N PHE A 163 -8.57 0.80 -8.43
CA PHE A 163 -9.72 0.37 -7.62
C PHE A 163 -11.07 0.73 -8.23
N ASP A 164 -11.18 1.76 -9.04
CA ASP A 164 -12.44 2.18 -9.67
C ASP A 164 -12.72 1.40 -10.98
N ASN A 165 -11.68 0.85 -11.62
CA ASN A 165 -11.76 0.23 -12.95
C ASN A 165 -11.70 -1.30 -12.95
N VAL A 166 -11.58 -1.95 -11.78
CA VAL A 166 -11.54 -3.43 -11.70
C VAL A 166 -12.82 -4.05 -12.27
N ASP A 167 -12.70 -4.86 -13.31
CA ASP A 167 -13.83 -5.56 -13.92
C ASP A 167 -14.31 -6.72 -13.02
N HIS A 168 -15.60 -6.71 -12.67
CA HIS A 168 -16.19 -7.73 -11.79
C HIS A 168 -16.25 -9.11 -12.43
N LYS A 169 -16.46 -9.21 -13.74
CA LYS A 169 -16.52 -10.51 -14.45
C LYS A 169 -15.15 -11.16 -14.38
N TRP A 170 -14.09 -10.44 -14.76
CA TRP A 170 -12.73 -10.95 -14.68
C TRP A 170 -12.31 -11.31 -13.26
N MET A 171 -12.65 -10.46 -12.27
CA MET A 171 -12.39 -10.75 -10.86
C MET A 171 -13.01 -12.09 -10.44
N MET A 172 -14.27 -12.33 -10.79
CA MET A 172 -14.95 -13.59 -10.46
C MET A 172 -14.35 -14.78 -11.19
N GLU A 173 -13.96 -14.64 -12.46
CA GLU A 173 -13.27 -15.71 -13.21
C GLU A 173 -11.92 -16.08 -12.59
N PHE A 174 -11.13 -15.09 -12.18
CA PHE A 174 -9.86 -15.35 -11.48
C PHE A 174 -10.08 -16.08 -10.14
N LEU A 175 -11.09 -15.68 -9.37
CA LEU A 175 -11.42 -16.34 -8.12
C LEU A 175 -11.82 -17.81 -8.33
N LYS A 176 -12.60 -18.11 -9.38
CA LYS A 176 -13.04 -19.47 -9.73
C LYS A 176 -11.91 -20.44 -10.08
N LEU A 177 -10.71 -19.95 -10.39
CA LEU A 177 -9.54 -20.81 -10.65
C LEU A 177 -9.13 -21.59 -9.39
N ARG A 178 -9.33 -21.02 -8.20
CA ARG A 178 -9.00 -21.63 -6.90
C ARG A 178 -10.20 -21.93 -6.02
N VAL A 179 -11.20 -21.06 -6.06
CA VAL A 179 -12.39 -21.13 -5.21
C VAL A 179 -13.54 -21.67 -6.04
N ALA A 180 -13.94 -22.91 -5.78
CA ALA A 180 -15.11 -23.54 -6.40
C ALA A 180 -16.36 -23.46 -5.50
N ASP A 181 -16.28 -22.84 -4.32
CA ASP A 181 -17.43 -22.65 -3.42
C ASP A 181 -18.39 -21.56 -3.93
N PRO A 182 -19.61 -21.91 -4.38
CA PRO A 182 -20.56 -20.94 -4.91
C PRO A 182 -21.09 -19.97 -3.83
N ASN A 183 -21.15 -20.39 -2.57
CA ASN A 183 -21.66 -19.53 -1.49
C ASN A 183 -20.69 -18.40 -1.17
N LEU A 184 -19.39 -18.71 -1.09
CA LEU A 184 -18.34 -17.72 -0.86
C LEU A 184 -18.24 -16.75 -2.04
N LEU A 185 -18.22 -17.28 -3.28
CA LEU A 185 -18.20 -16.46 -4.50
C LEU A 185 -19.40 -15.53 -4.58
N ARG A 186 -20.59 -15.99 -4.19
CA ARG A 186 -21.80 -15.15 -4.17
C ARG A 186 -21.67 -14.01 -3.16
N ILE A 187 -21.12 -14.25 -1.97
CA ILE A 187 -20.92 -13.18 -0.97
C ILE A 187 -19.93 -12.13 -1.52
N ILE A 188 -18.83 -12.57 -2.11
CA ILE A 188 -17.86 -11.66 -2.76
C ILE A 188 -18.53 -10.85 -3.88
N GLY A 189 -19.29 -11.51 -4.75
CA GLY A 189 -20.04 -10.86 -5.83
C GLY A 189 -21.06 -9.84 -5.31
N ARG A 190 -21.71 -10.10 -4.17
CA ARG A 190 -22.60 -9.14 -3.49
C ARG A 190 -21.82 -7.93 -2.97
N PHE A 191 -20.62 -8.11 -2.42
CA PHE A 191 -19.78 -6.98 -1.99
C PHE A 191 -19.33 -6.11 -3.16
N LEU A 192 -18.96 -6.71 -4.29
CA LEU A 192 -18.56 -5.97 -5.50
C LEU A 192 -19.72 -5.14 -6.05
N LYS A 193 -20.94 -5.70 -6.07
CA LYS A 193 -22.16 -5.06 -6.56
C LYS A 193 -22.91 -4.22 -5.51
N GLY A 194 -22.40 -4.15 -4.28
CA GLY A 194 -23.09 -3.55 -3.12
C GLY A 194 -23.41 -2.06 -3.27
N GLY A 195 -22.79 -1.38 -4.24
CA GLY A 195 -22.99 0.04 -4.47
C GLY A 195 -22.33 0.91 -3.40
N TYR A 196 -22.54 2.21 -3.50
CA TYR A 196 -22.16 3.17 -2.48
C TYR A 196 -23.28 4.17 -2.24
N MET A 197 -23.28 4.78 -1.05
CA MET A 197 -24.19 5.85 -0.70
C MET A 197 -23.42 7.16 -0.55
N GLU A 198 -23.93 8.20 -1.19
CA GLU A 198 -23.37 9.55 -1.18
C GLU A 198 -24.53 10.54 -1.04
N GLU A 199 -24.47 11.40 -0.01
CA GLU A 199 -25.51 12.40 0.28
C GLU A 199 -26.94 11.84 0.33
N GLY A 200 -27.10 10.64 0.91
CA GLY A 200 -28.39 9.95 1.03
C GLY A 200 -28.89 9.28 -0.26
N LYS A 201 -28.18 9.42 -1.39
CA LYS A 201 -28.51 8.75 -2.65
C LYS A 201 -27.68 7.47 -2.82
N LYS A 202 -28.35 6.41 -3.25
CA LYS A 202 -27.73 5.10 -3.51
C LYS A 202 -27.31 5.01 -4.97
N TYR A 203 -26.03 4.73 -5.20
CA TYR A 203 -25.45 4.54 -6.52
C TYR A 203 -25.05 3.07 -6.70
N LYS A 204 -25.29 2.53 -7.89
CA LYS A 204 -24.80 1.20 -8.28
C LYS A 204 -23.32 1.30 -8.65
N THR A 205 -22.60 0.21 -8.38
CA THR A 205 -21.18 0.07 -8.75
C THR A 205 -21.11 -1.01 -9.82
N ASP A 206 -20.99 -0.59 -11.09
CA ASP A 206 -20.89 -1.52 -12.22
C ASP A 206 -19.46 -2.05 -12.40
N ASN A 207 -18.46 -1.25 -12.02
CA ASN A 207 -17.03 -1.59 -12.05
C ASN A 207 -16.33 -1.11 -10.77
N GLY A 208 -15.20 -1.73 -10.47
CA GLY A 208 -14.34 -1.35 -9.36
C GLY A 208 -14.61 -2.12 -8.07
N THR A 209 -13.72 -1.95 -7.10
CA THR A 209 -13.86 -2.48 -5.74
C THR A 209 -13.94 -1.31 -4.77
N PRO A 210 -14.80 -1.37 -3.73
CA PRO A 210 -14.96 -0.25 -2.82
C PRO A 210 -13.63 0.06 -2.12
N GLN A 211 -13.09 1.25 -2.37
CA GLN A 211 -11.81 1.69 -1.81
C GLN A 211 -11.96 1.94 -0.31
N GLY A 212 -11.48 1.02 0.53
CA GLY A 212 -11.68 1.07 1.99
C GLY A 212 -12.38 -0.16 2.57
N GLY A 213 -12.88 -1.06 1.71
CA GLY A 213 -13.24 -2.41 2.10
C GLY A 213 -12.03 -3.20 2.62
N VAL A 214 -12.24 -4.03 3.63
CA VAL A 214 -11.18 -4.87 4.24
C VAL A 214 -10.71 -5.94 3.26
N ILE A 215 -11.61 -6.41 2.39
CA ILE A 215 -11.35 -7.44 1.38
C ILE A 215 -10.69 -6.89 0.10
N SER A 216 -10.90 -5.61 -0.22
CA SER A 216 -10.47 -5.00 -1.49
C SER A 216 -8.97 -5.14 -1.78
N PRO A 217 -8.05 -5.00 -0.79
CA PRO A 217 -6.62 -5.19 -1.03
C PRO A 217 -6.22 -6.60 -1.49
N VAL A 218 -6.86 -7.64 -0.96
CA VAL A 218 -6.57 -9.03 -1.36
C VAL A 218 -7.13 -9.30 -2.75
N LEU A 219 -8.34 -8.84 -3.04
CA LEU A 219 -8.93 -8.93 -4.38
C LEU A 219 -8.05 -8.23 -5.43
N ALA A 220 -7.56 -7.04 -5.10
CA ALA A 220 -6.62 -6.30 -5.94
C ALA A 220 -5.37 -7.12 -6.27
N ASN A 221 -4.79 -7.78 -5.26
CA ASN A 221 -3.62 -8.63 -5.45
C ASN A 221 -3.91 -9.86 -6.29
N VAL A 222 -5.05 -10.53 -6.07
CA VAL A 222 -5.49 -11.68 -6.91
C VAL A 222 -5.60 -11.24 -8.36
N TYR A 223 -6.26 -10.11 -8.64
CA TYR A 223 -6.42 -9.60 -9.98
C TYR A 223 -5.07 -9.33 -10.68
N LEU A 224 -4.19 -8.56 -10.02
CA LEU A 224 -2.90 -8.19 -10.59
C LEU A 224 -1.93 -9.39 -10.67
N HIS A 225 -2.08 -10.39 -9.82
CA HIS A 225 -1.31 -11.61 -9.91
C HIS A 225 -1.54 -12.34 -11.24
N TYR A 226 -2.80 -12.52 -11.66
CA TYR A 226 -3.12 -13.18 -12.92
C TYR A 226 -2.91 -12.29 -14.14
N VAL A 227 -3.21 -11.00 -14.03
CA VAL A 227 -3.10 -10.06 -15.16
C VAL A 227 -1.65 -9.71 -15.47
N LEU A 228 -0.85 -9.42 -14.44
CA LEU A 228 0.49 -8.85 -14.53
C LEU A 228 1.57 -9.83 -14.08
N ASP A 229 1.56 -10.29 -12.82
CA ASP A 229 2.71 -11.00 -12.23
C ASP A 229 3.01 -12.30 -12.99
N LEU A 230 1.99 -13.15 -13.20
CA LEU A 230 2.14 -14.41 -13.94
C LEU A 230 2.47 -14.18 -15.42
N TRP A 231 1.91 -13.14 -16.03
CA TRP A 231 2.20 -12.80 -17.42
C TRP A 231 3.64 -12.33 -17.59
N PHE A 232 4.16 -11.53 -16.65
CA PHE A 232 5.53 -11.07 -16.64
C PHE A 232 6.49 -12.27 -16.53
N GLU A 233 6.29 -13.13 -15.53
CA GLU A 233 7.19 -14.26 -15.27
C GLU A 233 7.15 -15.31 -16.39
N LYS A 234 5.96 -15.64 -16.93
CA LYS A 234 5.82 -16.73 -17.91
C LYS A 234 6.05 -16.31 -19.35
N LYS A 235 5.78 -15.05 -19.70
CA LYS A 235 5.83 -14.56 -21.09
C LYS A 235 6.93 -13.51 -21.27
N VAL A 236 6.85 -12.39 -20.57
CA VAL A 236 7.78 -11.25 -20.77
C VAL A 236 9.22 -11.68 -20.53
N LYS A 237 9.49 -12.30 -19.37
CA LYS A 237 10.84 -12.73 -18.99
C LYS A 237 11.45 -13.75 -19.95
N LYS A 238 10.62 -14.58 -20.61
CA LYS A 238 11.09 -15.54 -21.63
C LYS A 238 11.35 -14.92 -23.00
N GLN A 239 10.68 -13.80 -23.30
CA GLN A 239 10.85 -13.07 -24.56
C GLN A 239 12.05 -12.11 -24.50
N CYS A 240 12.41 -11.62 -23.32
CA CYS A 240 13.61 -10.82 -23.12
C CYS A 240 14.87 -11.65 -23.38
N LYS A 241 15.82 -11.06 -24.11
CA LYS A 241 17.17 -11.58 -24.31
C LYS A 241 18.03 -11.27 -23.09
N GLY A 242 17.83 -10.10 -22.49
CA GLY A 242 18.51 -9.64 -21.29
C GLY A 242 17.78 -10.01 -20.00
N GLN A 243 18.26 -9.47 -18.90
CA GLN A 243 17.63 -9.64 -17.60
C GLN A 243 16.41 -8.73 -17.42
N ALA A 244 15.31 -9.31 -16.96
CA ALA A 244 14.05 -8.60 -16.68
C ALA A 244 13.51 -8.98 -15.29
N TYR A 245 13.15 -7.97 -14.50
CA TYR A 245 12.62 -8.13 -13.15
C TYR A 245 11.43 -7.21 -12.90
N ILE A 246 10.53 -7.61 -12.00
CA ILE A 246 9.38 -6.80 -11.58
C ILE A 246 9.35 -6.72 -10.05
N VAL A 247 9.05 -5.53 -9.53
CA VAL A 247 8.81 -5.27 -8.12
C VAL A 247 7.47 -4.53 -7.99
N ARG A 248 6.48 -5.17 -7.37
CA ARG A 248 5.12 -4.65 -7.25
C ARG A 248 4.73 -4.43 -5.79
N TYR A 249 4.16 -3.26 -5.52
CA TYR A 249 3.54 -2.93 -4.25
C TYR A 249 2.10 -2.45 -4.51
N ALA A 250 1.14 -3.36 -4.35
CA ALA A 250 -0.26 -3.11 -4.71
C ALA A 250 -0.41 -2.74 -6.19
N ASP A 251 -0.88 -1.53 -6.48
CA ASP A 251 -1.08 -0.96 -7.82
C ASP A 251 0.15 -0.24 -8.39
N ASP A 252 1.12 0.08 -7.54
CA ASP A 252 2.40 0.73 -7.90
C ASP A 252 3.45 -0.36 -8.20
N PHE A 253 4.06 -0.35 -9.38
CA PHE A 253 5.07 -1.33 -9.74
C PHE A 253 6.17 -0.76 -10.63
N VAL A 254 7.35 -1.33 -10.46
CA VAL A 254 8.56 -0.96 -11.18
C VAL A 254 9.09 -2.20 -11.89
N CYS A 255 9.33 -2.07 -13.19
CA CYS A 255 9.98 -3.11 -13.99
C CYS A 255 11.40 -2.70 -14.34
N CYS A 256 12.34 -3.63 -14.22
CA CYS A 256 13.77 -3.43 -14.46
C CYS A 256 14.19 -4.25 -15.67
N PHE A 257 14.90 -3.63 -16.61
CA PHE A 257 15.38 -4.26 -17.84
C PHE A 257 16.87 -3.98 -18.09
N GLN A 258 17.53 -4.89 -18.79
CA GLN A 258 18.90 -4.71 -19.25
C GLN A 258 18.99 -3.80 -20.48
N TYR A 259 18.05 -3.93 -21.42
CA TYR A 259 18.06 -3.21 -22.70
C TYR A 259 16.89 -2.24 -22.85
N GLN A 260 17.12 -1.12 -23.55
CA GLN A 260 16.09 -0.09 -23.76
C GLN A 260 14.95 -0.58 -24.65
N SER A 261 15.29 -1.32 -25.72
CA SER A 261 14.31 -1.87 -26.66
C SER A 261 13.31 -2.77 -25.95
N GLU A 262 13.78 -3.63 -25.04
CA GLU A 262 12.93 -4.51 -24.22
C GLU A 262 11.99 -3.70 -23.31
N ALA A 263 12.49 -2.62 -22.70
CA ALA A 263 11.65 -1.75 -21.88
C ALA A 263 10.54 -1.07 -22.69
N GLN A 264 10.84 -0.65 -23.94
CA GLN A 264 9.87 -0.05 -24.85
C GLN A 264 8.85 -1.07 -25.37
N GLU A 265 9.29 -2.24 -25.78
CA GLU A 265 8.43 -3.33 -26.23
C GLU A 265 7.51 -3.82 -25.11
N PHE A 266 8.05 -3.94 -23.89
CA PHE A 266 7.27 -4.25 -22.70
C PHE A 266 6.21 -3.20 -22.45
N PHE A 267 6.53 -1.91 -22.54
CA PHE A 267 5.57 -0.83 -22.30
C PHE A 267 4.38 -0.89 -23.27
N GLN A 268 4.64 -1.13 -24.57
CA GLN A 268 3.57 -1.29 -25.57
C GLN A 268 2.74 -2.55 -25.31
N SER A 269 3.41 -3.67 -25.04
CA SER A 269 2.75 -4.95 -24.71
C SER A 269 1.90 -4.86 -23.45
N LEU A 270 2.36 -4.12 -22.44
CA LEU A 270 1.67 -3.88 -21.18
C LEU A 270 0.39 -3.07 -21.39
N LYS A 271 0.44 -2.03 -22.23
CA LYS A 271 -0.75 -1.24 -22.60
C LYS A 271 -1.82 -2.12 -23.24
N CYS A 272 -1.44 -2.95 -24.20
CA CYS A 272 -2.35 -3.91 -24.83
C CYS A 272 -2.86 -4.97 -23.84
N ARG A 273 -1.99 -5.45 -22.94
CA ARG A 273 -2.35 -6.45 -21.92
C ARG A 273 -3.38 -5.90 -20.95
N LEU A 274 -3.16 -4.73 -20.38
CA LEU A 274 -4.05 -4.11 -19.39
C LEU A 274 -5.40 -3.73 -20.01
N LYS A 275 -5.42 -3.26 -21.26
CA LYS A 275 -6.66 -2.93 -21.98
C LYS A 275 -7.59 -4.16 -22.11
N LYS A 276 -7.04 -5.37 -22.28
CA LYS A 276 -7.85 -6.61 -22.32
C LYS A 276 -8.59 -6.91 -21.02
N PHE A 277 -8.14 -6.33 -19.90
CA PHE A 277 -8.73 -6.48 -18.57
C PHE A 277 -9.35 -5.17 -18.07
N ASN A 278 -9.74 -4.27 -18.99
CA ASN A 278 -10.38 -2.98 -18.69
C ASN A 278 -9.56 -2.08 -17.74
N LEU A 279 -8.23 -2.20 -17.78
CA LEU A 279 -7.31 -1.35 -17.04
C LEU A 279 -6.56 -0.39 -17.97
N GLU A 280 -6.29 0.82 -17.49
CA GLU A 280 -5.55 1.86 -18.20
C GLU A 280 -4.27 2.24 -17.46
N ILE A 281 -3.20 2.51 -18.21
CA ILE A 281 -1.95 3.06 -17.67
C ILE A 281 -2.06 4.58 -17.61
N SER A 282 -1.50 5.19 -16.57
CA SER A 282 -1.30 6.63 -16.52
C SER A 282 -0.06 7.01 -17.34
N GLU A 283 -0.23 7.32 -18.62
CA GLU A 283 0.89 7.68 -19.53
C GLU A 283 1.70 8.87 -19.02
N ASP A 284 1.05 9.89 -18.46
CA ASP A 284 1.74 11.08 -17.90
C ASP A 284 2.73 10.77 -16.77
N LYS A 285 2.51 9.65 -16.08
CA LYS A 285 3.32 9.23 -14.93
C LYS A 285 4.28 8.12 -15.27
N THR A 286 3.99 7.36 -16.32
CA THR A 286 4.79 6.18 -16.67
C THR A 286 6.00 6.60 -17.46
N LYS A 287 7.19 6.23 -17.00
CA LYS A 287 8.45 6.70 -17.61
C LYS A 287 9.45 5.56 -17.74
N ILE A 288 10.12 5.52 -18.89
CA ILE A 288 11.29 4.66 -19.12
C ILE A 288 12.53 5.50 -18.79
N ILE A 289 13.30 5.04 -17.79
CA ILE A 289 14.37 5.81 -17.17
C ILE A 289 15.66 5.01 -17.28
N PRO A 290 16.72 5.55 -17.93
CA PRO A 290 18.05 4.97 -17.83
C PRO A 290 18.52 4.99 -16.37
N PHE A 291 18.63 3.83 -15.75
CA PHE A 291 18.95 3.69 -14.34
C PHE A 291 19.74 2.40 -14.09
N GLY A 292 20.97 2.54 -13.59
CA GLY A 292 21.89 1.43 -13.41
C GLY A 292 23.35 1.87 -13.48
N ARG A 293 24.27 0.90 -13.53
CA ARG A 293 25.73 1.15 -13.50
C ARG A 293 26.22 2.06 -14.62
N PHE A 294 25.57 2.01 -15.78
CA PHE A 294 25.95 2.78 -16.96
C PHE A 294 25.14 4.08 -17.14
N ALA A 295 24.16 4.35 -16.28
CA ALA A 295 23.27 5.52 -16.43
C ALA A 295 24.04 6.85 -16.45
N GLU A 296 25.08 7.00 -15.63
CA GLU A 296 25.91 8.21 -15.62
C GLU A 296 26.65 8.41 -16.95
N LYS A 297 27.11 7.33 -17.60
CA LYS A 297 27.79 7.40 -18.91
C LYS A 297 26.79 7.77 -20.01
N TYR A 298 25.62 7.14 -20.03
CA TYR A 298 24.58 7.42 -21.02
C TYR A 298 24.07 8.86 -20.94
N GLU A 299 23.88 9.39 -19.73
CA GLU A 299 23.40 10.76 -19.55
C GLU A 299 24.46 11.80 -19.92
N LYS A 300 25.74 11.53 -19.63
CA LYS A 300 26.85 12.39 -20.12
C LYS A 300 26.94 12.41 -21.65
N GLN A 301 26.72 11.27 -22.31
CA GLN A 301 26.67 11.21 -23.78
C GLN A 301 25.50 12.02 -24.36
N LYS A 302 24.40 12.17 -23.61
CA LYS A 302 23.24 13.01 -23.97
C LYS A 302 23.38 14.48 -23.56
N GLY A 303 24.53 14.90 -23.02
CA GLY A 303 24.76 16.27 -22.55
C GLY A 303 24.10 16.62 -21.20
N ASN A 304 23.54 15.63 -20.49
CA ASN A 304 22.94 15.84 -19.18
C ASN A 304 23.98 15.75 -18.06
N SER A 305 23.93 16.70 -17.13
CA SER A 305 24.90 16.81 -16.03
C SER A 305 24.72 15.78 -14.92
N LYS A 306 23.53 15.17 -14.80
CA LYS A 306 23.19 14.23 -13.72
C LYS A 306 22.39 13.04 -14.23
N PRO A 307 22.58 11.84 -13.65
CA PRO A 307 21.77 10.68 -13.96
C PRO A 307 20.31 10.91 -13.58
N ALA A 308 19.40 10.30 -14.34
CA ALA A 308 17.97 10.37 -14.07
C ALA A 308 17.61 9.74 -12.71
N THR A 309 16.46 10.18 -12.16
CA THR A 309 15.95 9.74 -10.85
C THR A 309 14.47 9.37 -10.97
N PHE A 310 14.00 8.42 -10.16
CA PHE A 310 12.60 8.02 -10.13
C PHE A 310 12.06 7.94 -8.70
N ASP A 311 10.75 8.12 -8.56
CA ASP A 311 10.06 8.09 -7.26
C ASP A 311 9.32 6.75 -7.12
N PHE A 312 9.62 5.97 -6.08
CA PHE A 312 8.90 4.73 -5.79
C PHE A 312 8.74 4.56 -4.27
N LEU A 313 7.56 4.13 -3.81
CA LEU A 313 7.24 3.93 -2.38
C LEU A 313 7.56 5.13 -1.46
N GLY A 314 7.48 6.35 -2.00
CA GLY A 314 7.75 7.59 -1.25
C GLY A 314 9.24 7.97 -1.15
N PHE A 315 10.12 7.25 -1.84
CA PHE A 315 11.54 7.57 -1.95
C PHE A 315 11.90 7.97 -3.37
N THR A 316 12.75 8.98 -3.50
CA THR A 316 13.44 9.28 -4.76
C THR A 316 14.73 8.46 -4.81
N HIS A 317 14.84 7.62 -5.83
CA HIS A 317 16.00 6.77 -6.11
C HIS A 317 16.95 7.49 -7.05
N TYR A 318 18.24 7.48 -6.72
CA TYR A 318 19.27 8.10 -7.54
C TYR A 318 20.53 7.24 -7.55
N CYS A 319 21.22 7.25 -8.69
CA CYS A 319 22.50 6.56 -8.84
C CYS A 319 23.59 7.29 -8.06
N GLY A 320 24.41 6.55 -7.32
CA GLY A 320 25.54 7.08 -6.57
C GLY A 320 26.67 6.06 -6.45
N LYS A 321 27.68 6.41 -5.64
CA LYS A 321 28.82 5.53 -5.34
C LYS A 321 28.94 5.27 -3.84
N SER A 322 29.45 4.09 -3.50
CA SER A 322 29.87 3.72 -2.15
C SER A 322 31.13 4.48 -1.75
N LYS A 323 31.51 4.41 -0.47
CA LYS A 323 32.81 4.94 0.00
C LYS A 323 34.00 4.28 -0.72
N GLN A 324 33.83 3.04 -1.19
CA GLN A 324 34.82 2.27 -1.95
C GLN A 324 34.68 2.47 -3.47
N GLY A 325 33.94 3.48 -3.93
CA GLY A 325 33.79 3.81 -5.36
C GLY A 325 32.84 2.90 -6.17
N LYS A 326 32.31 1.82 -5.58
CA LYS A 326 31.36 0.91 -6.25
C LYS A 326 30.01 1.58 -6.48
N PHE A 327 29.36 1.28 -7.61
CA PHE A 327 28.01 1.74 -7.91
C PHE A 327 27.02 1.32 -6.81
N ARG A 328 26.16 2.25 -6.40
CA ARG A 328 25.09 2.02 -5.41
C ARG A 328 23.83 2.82 -5.77
N VAL A 329 22.68 2.25 -5.46
CA VAL A 329 21.40 2.97 -5.48
C VAL A 329 21.25 3.66 -4.13
N LYS A 330 21.14 4.99 -4.16
CA LYS A 330 20.89 5.80 -2.97
C LYS A 330 19.46 6.33 -2.99
N ARG A 331 18.94 6.59 -1.80
CA ARG A 331 17.56 7.05 -1.61
C ARG A 331 17.50 8.32 -0.81
N LYS A 332 16.50 9.13 -1.12
CA LYS A 332 16.07 10.27 -0.31
C LYS A 332 14.56 10.26 -0.17
N SER A 333 14.04 10.82 0.92
CA SER A 333 12.59 11.06 1.03
C SER A 333 12.09 11.88 -0.15
N SER A 334 11.01 11.45 -0.80
CA SER A 334 10.44 12.18 -1.95
C SER A 334 10.07 13.60 -1.53
N SER A 335 10.55 14.59 -2.28
CA SER A 335 10.28 16.01 -2.02
C SER A 335 8.79 16.30 -1.91
N LYS A 336 7.96 15.64 -2.73
CA LYS A 336 6.50 15.77 -2.70
C LYS A 336 5.94 15.32 -1.35
N LYS A 337 6.37 14.17 -0.82
CA LYS A 337 5.92 13.64 0.47
C LYS A 337 6.37 14.53 1.63
N VAL A 338 7.63 14.99 1.60
CA VAL A 338 8.19 15.90 2.60
C VAL A 338 7.41 17.22 2.64
N GLN A 339 7.22 17.86 1.48
CA GLN A 339 6.46 19.11 1.37
C GLN A 339 5.01 18.95 1.81
N GLY A 340 4.36 17.86 1.41
CA GLY A 340 2.99 17.55 1.81
C GLY A 340 2.86 17.42 3.33
N LYS A 341 3.80 16.71 3.98
CA LYS A 341 3.79 16.57 5.44
C LYS A 341 4.09 17.89 6.16
N LEU A 342 5.03 18.69 5.67
CA LEU A 342 5.31 20.02 6.23
C LEU A 342 4.09 20.95 6.10
N LYS A 343 3.38 20.90 4.97
CA LYS A 343 2.14 21.67 4.76
C LYS A 343 1.06 21.24 5.73
N GLU A 344 0.82 19.94 5.88
CA GLU A 344 -0.13 19.37 6.86
C GLU A 344 0.21 19.79 8.30
N SER A 345 1.48 19.66 8.69
CA SER A 345 1.98 20.07 10.01
C SER A 345 1.81 21.57 10.25
N LYS A 346 2.11 22.41 9.25
CA LYS A 346 1.92 23.87 9.30
C LYS A 346 0.45 24.24 9.45
N GLU A 347 -0.43 23.65 8.65
CA GLU A 347 -1.87 23.94 8.70
C GLU A 347 -2.48 23.51 10.04
N TRP A 348 -2.08 22.36 10.55
CA TRP A 348 -2.54 21.90 11.86
C TRP A 348 -2.04 22.81 12.99
N LEU A 349 -0.76 23.20 12.99
CA LEU A 349 -0.22 24.15 13.97
C LEU A 349 -0.95 25.48 13.93
N LYS A 350 -1.23 26.01 12.74
CA LYS A 350 -1.98 27.26 12.58
C LYS A 350 -3.36 27.18 13.26
N LYS A 351 -4.07 26.05 13.11
CA LYS A 351 -5.40 25.82 13.70
C LYS A 351 -5.36 25.54 15.20
N ASN A 352 -4.29 24.93 15.72
CA ASN A 352 -4.20 24.44 17.10
C ASN A 352 -3.20 25.23 17.95
N ARG A 353 -2.73 26.39 17.48
CA ARG A 353 -1.72 27.21 18.16
C ARG A 353 -2.12 27.63 19.58
N ASN A 354 -3.41 27.78 19.86
CA ASN A 354 -3.92 28.18 21.17
C ASN A 354 -4.07 27.01 22.15
N ARG A 355 -3.86 25.77 21.71
CA ARG A 355 -3.98 24.58 22.56
C ARG A 355 -2.80 24.44 23.50
N ASP A 356 -2.91 23.49 24.42
CA ASP A 356 -1.85 23.13 25.35
C ASP A 356 -0.57 22.68 24.60
N ILE A 357 0.56 23.16 25.13
CA ILE A 357 1.91 22.86 24.63
C ILE A 357 2.18 21.37 24.70
N HIS A 358 1.80 20.69 25.79
CA HIS A 358 2.05 19.25 25.94
C HIS A 358 1.36 18.45 24.82
N MET A 359 0.10 18.78 24.53
CA MET A 359 -0.65 18.18 23.44
C MET A 359 -0.01 18.43 22.06
N ILE A 360 0.49 19.65 21.83
CA ILE A 360 1.21 19.99 20.58
C ILE A 360 2.49 19.16 20.47
N MET A 361 3.33 19.16 21.51
CA MET A 361 4.62 18.46 21.51
C MET A 361 4.44 16.95 21.38
N ASP A 362 3.46 16.36 22.09
CA ASP A 362 3.16 14.93 22.01
C ASP A 362 2.72 14.51 20.59
N ARG A 363 1.87 15.30 19.94
CA ARG A 363 1.48 15.06 18.54
C ARG A 363 2.72 15.07 17.63
N PHE A 364 3.59 16.08 17.75
CA PHE A 364 4.77 16.19 16.90
C PHE A 364 5.78 15.07 17.16
N ARG A 365 5.95 14.68 18.43
CA ARG A 365 6.72 13.50 18.82
C ARG A 365 6.18 12.24 18.13
N ARG A 366 4.88 11.94 18.25
CA ARG A 366 4.24 10.78 17.59
C ARG A 366 4.37 10.84 16.07
N SER A 367 4.18 12.02 15.47
CA SER A 367 4.32 12.22 14.02
C SER A 367 5.76 11.99 13.54
N LEU A 368 6.77 12.44 14.31
CA LEU A 368 8.18 12.23 13.99
C LEU A 368 8.58 10.77 14.17
N ILE A 369 8.13 10.09 15.22
CA ILE A 369 8.37 8.65 15.42
C ILE A 369 7.84 7.86 14.21
N GLY A 370 6.60 8.13 13.79
CA GLY A 370 6.04 7.48 12.60
C GLY A 370 6.82 7.79 11.32
N TYR A 371 7.26 9.04 11.15
CA TYR A 371 8.09 9.44 10.01
C TYR A 371 9.45 8.72 10.02
N TYR A 372 10.10 8.60 11.18
CA TYR A 372 11.39 7.94 11.32
C TYR A 372 11.31 6.44 11.09
N ASN A 373 10.27 5.78 11.61
CA ASN A 373 10.08 4.34 11.43
C ASN A 373 10.02 3.96 9.93
N TYR A 374 9.53 4.86 9.07
CA TYR A 374 9.49 4.64 7.64
C TYR A 374 10.70 5.22 6.89
N TYR A 375 11.06 6.49 7.13
CA TYR A 375 12.05 7.18 6.29
C TYR A 375 13.50 7.05 6.78
N CYS A 376 13.75 6.57 8.01
CA CYS A 376 15.11 6.33 8.49
C CYS A 376 15.69 5.02 7.94
N ILE A 377 15.88 4.99 6.63
CA ILE A 377 16.60 3.95 5.91
C ILE A 377 18.08 4.34 5.74
N THR A 378 18.92 3.36 5.37
CA THR A 378 20.30 3.62 4.95
C THR A 378 20.36 4.75 3.90
N ASP A 379 21.37 5.64 4.02
CA ASP A 379 21.62 6.80 3.16
C ASP A 379 20.64 7.99 3.24
N ASN A 380 19.51 7.89 3.96
CA ASN A 380 18.52 8.97 4.05
C ASN A 380 18.61 9.85 5.32
N THR A 381 19.50 9.54 6.25
CA THR A 381 19.60 10.23 7.56
C THR A 381 19.67 11.75 7.44
N LYS A 382 20.47 12.28 6.49
CA LYS A 382 20.61 13.72 6.27
C LYS A 382 19.29 14.42 5.93
N ASN A 383 18.46 13.82 5.07
CA ASN A 383 17.18 14.44 4.72
C ASN A 383 16.16 14.35 5.86
N VAL A 384 16.25 13.29 6.68
CA VAL A 384 15.40 13.16 7.86
C VAL A 384 15.79 14.19 8.92
N CYS A 385 17.09 14.45 9.13
CA CYS A 385 17.55 15.55 9.98
C CYS A 385 17.01 16.90 9.46
N ASN A 386 17.20 17.19 8.16
CA ASN A 386 16.66 18.41 7.56
C ASN A 386 15.13 18.54 7.71
N PHE A 387 14.40 17.41 7.75
CA PHE A 387 12.97 17.43 8.02
C PHE A 387 12.66 17.78 9.48
N LYS A 388 13.39 17.20 10.44
CA LYS A 388 13.31 17.57 11.87
C LYS A 388 13.58 19.07 12.06
N ASP A 389 14.64 19.60 11.46
CA ASP A 389 15.00 21.03 11.56
C ASP A 389 13.89 21.94 11.02
N LYS A 390 13.24 21.52 9.92
CA LYS A 390 12.08 22.25 9.37
C LYS A 390 10.87 22.20 10.29
N ILE A 391 10.66 21.10 11.01
CA ILE A 391 9.59 20.99 12.01
C ILE A 391 9.90 21.87 13.22
N GLU A 392 11.16 21.91 13.68
CA GLU A 392 11.60 22.81 14.76
C GLU A 392 11.42 24.28 14.38
N ASN A 393 11.79 24.66 13.16
CA ASN A 393 11.54 26.00 12.61
C ASN A 393 10.03 26.34 12.58
N LEU A 394 9.18 25.37 12.21
CA LEU A 394 7.72 25.56 12.23
C LEU A 394 7.18 25.73 13.65
N LEU A 395 7.65 24.92 14.60
CA LEU A 395 7.29 25.02 16.01
C LEU A 395 7.71 26.38 16.57
N PHE A 396 8.97 26.78 16.39
CA PHE A 396 9.48 28.09 16.80
C PHE A 396 8.61 29.23 16.26
N LYS A 397 8.30 29.20 14.96
CA LYS A 397 7.48 30.23 14.30
C LYS A 397 6.06 30.31 14.87
N TRP A 398 5.39 29.17 15.07
CA TRP A 398 3.98 29.15 15.46
C TRP A 398 3.78 29.30 16.98
N LEU A 399 4.71 28.81 17.79
CA LEU A 399 4.69 29.05 19.24
C LEU A 399 4.89 30.54 19.56
N ASN A 400 5.72 31.24 18.78
CA ASN A 400 5.87 32.70 18.88
C ASN A 400 4.70 33.51 18.31
N ARG A 401 3.68 32.86 17.74
CA ARG A 401 2.46 33.50 17.21
C ARG A 401 1.22 33.13 18.02
N ARG A 402 1.41 32.65 19.25
CA ARG A 402 0.32 32.29 20.17
C ARG A 402 -0.24 33.50 20.90
N SER A 403 0.61 34.44 21.28
CA SER A 403 0.23 35.71 21.90
C SER A 403 0.83 36.88 21.10
N GLN A 404 0.43 38.11 21.47
CA GLN A 404 0.98 39.33 20.89
C GLN A 404 2.46 39.55 21.24
N ARG A 405 2.97 38.88 22.28
CA ARG A 405 4.38 38.93 22.70
C ARG A 405 5.14 37.70 22.19
N LYS A 406 6.42 37.88 21.82
CA LYS A 406 7.29 36.75 21.47
C LYS A 406 7.56 35.91 22.72
N SER A 407 7.26 34.62 22.67
CA SER A 407 7.44 33.70 23.79
C SER A 407 8.89 33.17 23.90
N PHE A 408 9.60 33.04 22.78
CA PHE A 408 10.90 32.39 22.70
C PHE A 408 11.88 33.16 21.80
N THR A 409 13.11 33.37 22.29
CA THR A 409 14.31 33.49 21.46
C THR A 409 14.79 32.09 21.06
N TRP A 410 15.73 31.98 20.11
CA TRP A 410 16.28 30.66 19.73
C TRP A 410 16.93 29.93 20.91
N ASP A 411 17.65 30.64 21.79
CA ASP A 411 18.29 30.03 22.96
C ASP A 411 17.25 29.54 23.97
N LYS A 412 16.22 30.34 24.26
CA LYS A 412 15.09 29.91 25.10
C LYS A 412 14.32 28.75 24.47
N PHE A 413 14.22 28.71 23.14
CA PHE A 413 13.57 27.61 22.44
C PHE A 413 14.39 26.31 22.50
N ARG A 414 15.72 26.39 22.46
CA ARG A 414 16.60 25.23 22.68
C ARG A 414 16.41 24.66 24.10
N LEU A 415 16.43 25.50 25.13
CA LEU A 415 16.13 25.09 26.51
C LEU A 415 14.72 24.48 26.64
N PHE A 416 13.75 25.02 25.90
CA PHE A 416 12.41 24.45 25.84
C PHE A 416 12.40 23.05 25.18
N LEU A 417 13.17 22.84 24.11
CA LEU A 417 13.32 21.53 23.48
C LEU A 417 14.08 20.54 24.38
N ASP A 418 14.97 21.00 25.26
CA ASP A 418 15.61 20.13 26.25
C ASP A 418 14.58 19.60 27.26
N LYS A 419 13.62 20.45 27.68
CA LYS A 419 12.49 20.03 28.53
C LYS A 419 11.46 19.16 27.79
N TYR A 420 11.24 19.41 26.49
CA TYR A 420 10.32 18.66 25.65
C TYR A 420 11.02 18.06 24.44
N PRO A 421 11.85 17.02 24.64
CA PRO A 421 12.70 16.51 23.58
C PRO A 421 11.89 15.93 22.44
N LEU A 422 12.23 16.37 21.24
CA LEU A 422 11.82 15.75 19.99
C LEU A 422 12.75 14.58 19.69
N PRO A 423 12.20 13.46 19.18
CA PRO A 423 13.00 12.29 18.89
C PRO A 423 14.06 12.61 17.85
N SER A 424 15.24 12.00 17.99
CA SER A 424 16.34 12.14 17.03
C SER A 424 16.32 11.00 16.01
N PRO A 425 16.59 11.30 14.73
CA PRO A 425 16.60 10.28 13.70
C PRO A 425 17.78 9.33 13.89
N ARG A 426 17.50 8.03 13.86
CA ARG A 426 18.49 6.95 13.81
C ARG A 426 18.09 5.98 12.73
N ILE A 427 19.05 5.33 12.07
CA ILE A 427 18.76 4.32 11.05
C ILE A 427 17.95 3.20 11.70
N LYS A 428 16.74 2.97 11.19
CA LYS A 428 15.80 1.94 11.65
C LYS A 428 15.82 0.72 10.75
N VAL A 429 16.11 0.91 9.47
CA VAL A 429 16.07 -0.15 8.46
C VAL A 429 17.37 -0.14 7.66
N ASN A 430 18.08 -1.27 7.69
CA ASN A 430 19.19 -1.50 6.79
C ASN A 430 18.69 -2.11 5.47
N ILE A 431 18.88 -1.41 4.36
CA ILE A 431 18.45 -1.85 3.02
C ILE A 431 19.28 -3.01 2.45
N TYR A 432 20.41 -3.36 3.08
CA TYR A 432 21.26 -4.48 2.67
C TYR A 432 20.99 -5.76 3.46
N ASP A 433 20.19 -5.67 4.51
CA ASP A 433 19.85 -6.81 5.34
C ASP A 433 18.69 -7.60 4.71
N LEU A 434 19.04 -8.60 3.90
CA LEU A 434 18.11 -9.46 3.18
C LEU A 434 17.65 -10.60 4.12
N ARG A 435 16.34 -10.67 4.40
CA ARG A 435 15.66 -11.77 5.08
C ARG A 435 15.69 -13.06 4.27
N LYS A 436 16.43 -14.06 4.76
CA LYS A 436 16.58 -15.39 4.14
C LYS A 436 15.25 -16.12 3.80
N GLU A 437 14.17 -15.78 4.49
CA GLU A 437 12.83 -16.39 4.34
C GLU A 437 12.06 -15.91 3.11
N ILE A 438 12.41 -14.73 2.57
CA ILE A 438 11.83 -14.25 1.32
C ILE A 438 12.69 -14.86 0.22
N SER A 439 12.09 -15.65 -0.67
CA SER A 439 12.77 -16.07 -1.89
C SER A 439 13.06 -14.82 -2.71
N TYR A 440 14.25 -14.28 -2.50
CA TYR A 440 14.90 -13.43 -3.47
C TYR A 440 14.97 -14.29 -4.70
N ILE A 441 14.18 -13.99 -5.72
CA ILE A 441 14.31 -14.65 -7.02
C ILE A 441 15.77 -14.42 -7.45
N LEU A 442 16.60 -15.42 -7.17
CA LEU A 442 18.03 -15.52 -7.45
C LEU A 442 18.20 -15.92 -8.91
#